data_AF-A0A920TQ08-F1
#
_entry.id   AF-A0A920TQ08-F1
#
_cell.length_a   1.000
_cell.length_b   1.000
_cell.length_c   1.000
_cell.angle_alpha   90.00
_cell.angle_beta   90.00
_cell.angle_gamma   90.00
#
_symmetry.space_group_name_H-M   'P 1'
#
loop_
_entity.id
_entity.type
_entity.pdbx_description
1 polymer ?
#
loop_
_entity_poly.entity_id
_entity_poly.type
_entity_poly.pdbx_seq_one_letter_code
_entity_poly.pdbx_strand_id
1 'polypeptide(L)'
;MHALIIYDDLSKQAVAYRQMSLLLRRPPGREAYPGDVFYLHSRLLERAAKLSDEHGGGSLTALPIIETQGGDVSGFIPTNVISITDGQIFLETELFNQGIRPAIK
;
A
#
# COMPACT_ATOMS: atom_id res chain seq x y z
N MET A 1 -6.66 -14.75 -19.00
CA MET A 1 -7.51 -14.53 -17.81
C MET A 1 -7.01 -13.29 -17.09
N HIS A 2 -7.90 -12.38 -16.71
CA HIS A 2 -7.56 -11.11 -16.06
C HIS A 2 -8.26 -11.02 -14.72
N ALA A 3 -7.57 -10.50 -13.70
CA ALA A 3 -8.08 -10.36 -12.35
C ALA A 3 -7.73 -9.00 -11.75
N LEU A 4 -8.53 -8.57 -10.78
CA LEU A 4 -8.34 -7.36 -10.00
C LEU A 4 -8.31 -7.75 -8.51
N ILE A 5 -7.34 -7.23 -7.76
CA ILE A 5 -7.26 -7.36 -6.30
C ILE A 5 -7.23 -5.97 -5.67
N ILE A 6 -8.03 -5.80 -4.61
CA ILE A 6 -8.09 -4.56 -3.83
C ILE A 6 -7.66 -4.89 -2.42
N TYR A 7 -6.71 -4.13 -1.88
CA TYR A 7 -6.27 -4.26 -0.50
C TYR A 7 -6.78 -3.06 0.30
N ASP A 8 -7.81 -3.26 1.11
CA ASP A 8 -8.45 -2.22 1.93
C ASP A 8 -8.30 -2.57 3.42
N ASP A 9 -7.21 -2.18 4.10
CA ASP A 9 -6.07 -1.40 3.61
C ASP A 9 -4.72 -1.97 4.10
N LEU A 10 -3.63 -1.58 3.43
CA LEU A 10 -2.29 -2.05 3.79
C LEU A 10 -1.73 -1.32 5.04
N SER A 11 -2.27 -0.16 5.42
CA SER A 11 -1.87 0.53 6.67
C SER A 11 -2.17 -0.35 7.89
N LYS A 12 -3.36 -0.93 7.95
CA LYS A 12 -3.78 -1.85 9.02
C LYS A 12 -3.00 -3.17 8.98
N GLN A 13 -2.68 -3.67 7.80
CA GLN A 13 -1.78 -4.83 7.66
C GLN A 13 -0.40 -4.54 8.28
N ALA A 14 0.18 -3.37 8.00
CA ALA A 14 1.48 -2.98 8.54
C ALA A 14 1.43 -2.89 10.08
N VAL A 15 0.35 -2.31 10.64
CA VAL A 15 0.15 -2.25 12.11
C VAL A 15 0.06 -3.65 12.72
N ALA A 16 -0.65 -4.58 12.08
CA ALA A 16 -0.71 -5.97 12.55
C ALA A 16 0.67 -6.65 12.53
N TYR A 17 1.44 -6.46 11.45
CA TYR A 17 2.79 -7.02 11.34
C TYR A 17 3.75 -6.41 12.38
N ARG A 18 3.60 -5.12 12.67
CA ARG A 18 4.32 -4.44 13.75
C ARG A 18 4.00 -5.07 15.10
N GLN A 19 2.71 -5.27 15.42
CA GLN A 19 2.30 -5.87 16.68
C GLN A 19 2.89 -7.28 16.85
N MET A 20 2.81 -8.11 15.81
CA MET A 20 3.44 -9.43 15.82
C MET A 20 4.96 -9.35 16.07
N SER A 21 5.64 -8.46 15.36
CA SER A 21 7.09 -8.30 15.47
C SER A 21 7.53 -7.85 16.87
N LEU A 22 6.79 -6.91 17.47
CA LEU A 22 7.05 -6.45 18.83
C LEU A 22 6.80 -7.54 19.88
N LEU A 23 5.72 -8.32 19.74
CA LEU A 23 5.43 -9.46 20.62
C LEU A 23 6.54 -10.53 20.55
N LEU A 24 7.12 -10.73 19.36
CA LEU A 24 8.26 -11.61 19.13
C LEU A 24 9.61 -10.98 19.51
N ARG A 25 9.61 -9.78 20.11
CA ARG A 25 10.81 -9.03 20.52
C ARG A 25 11.80 -8.79 19.38
N ARG A 26 11.31 -8.66 18.14
CA ARG A 26 12.14 -8.19 17.02
C ARG A 26 12.50 -6.72 17.23
N PRO A 27 13.74 -6.30 16.91
CA PRO A 27 14.16 -4.91 17.09
C PRO A 27 13.32 -3.97 16.21
N PRO A 28 12.69 -2.92 16.78
CA PRO A 28 11.93 -1.94 16.02
C PRO A 28 12.84 -0.86 15.39
N GLY A 29 12.39 -0.30 14.28
CA GLY A 29 13.00 0.85 13.60
C GLY A 29 12.08 2.08 13.61
N ARG A 30 12.04 2.80 12.47
CA ARG A 30 11.22 4.01 12.30
C ARG A 30 9.73 3.72 12.58
N GLU A 31 9.08 4.61 13.34
CA GLU A 31 7.66 4.47 13.75
C GLU A 31 7.33 3.12 14.42
N ALA A 32 8.34 2.50 15.06
CA ALA A 32 8.30 1.19 15.70
C ALA A 32 8.01 -0.01 14.77
N TYR A 33 8.09 0.16 13.45
CA TYR A 33 7.96 -0.96 12.51
C TYR A 33 9.23 -1.83 12.46
N PRO A 34 9.10 -3.14 12.15
CA PRO A 34 10.27 -3.98 11.93
C PRO A 34 11.00 -3.57 10.64
N GLY A 35 12.31 -3.86 10.56
CA GLY A 35 13.16 -3.45 9.44
C GLY A 35 12.75 -4.02 8.07
N ASP A 36 11.98 -5.10 8.05
CA ASP A 36 11.49 -5.78 6.84
C ASP A 36 10.04 -5.38 6.47
N VAL A 37 9.49 -4.31 7.04
CA VAL A 37 8.13 -3.85 6.69
C VAL A 37 8.01 -3.42 5.21
N PHE A 38 9.08 -2.90 4.62
CA PHE A 38 9.12 -2.63 3.18
C PHE A 38 8.98 -3.92 2.36
N TYR A 39 9.72 -4.96 2.78
CA TYR A 39 9.71 -6.26 2.12
C TYR A 39 8.34 -6.94 2.20
N LEU A 40 7.56 -6.68 3.26
CA LEU A 40 6.19 -7.19 3.40
C LEU A 40 5.30 -6.75 2.23
N HIS A 41 5.31 -5.46 1.88
CA HIS A 41 4.46 -4.90 0.82
C HIS A 41 5.07 -5.12 -0.57
N SER A 42 6.40 -5.04 -0.73
CA SER A 42 7.02 -5.21 -2.04
C SER A 42 6.75 -6.61 -2.60
N ARG A 43 7.02 -7.66 -1.83
CA ARG A 43 6.74 -9.04 -2.28
C ARG A 43 5.26 -9.33 -2.52
N LEU A 44 4.36 -8.54 -1.94
CA LEU A 44 2.92 -8.68 -2.13
C LEU A 44 2.49 -8.03 -3.45
N LEU A 45 2.92 -6.79 -3.69
CA LEU A 45 2.51 -5.99 -4.84
C LEU A 45 3.23 -6.39 -6.13
N GLU A 46 4.51 -6.78 -6.06
CA GLU A 46 5.30 -7.26 -7.22
C GLU A 46 4.73 -8.56 -7.84
N ARG A 47 3.78 -9.23 -7.18
CA ARG A 47 3.06 -10.38 -7.75
C ARG A 47 1.92 -9.98 -8.68
N ALA A 48 1.50 -8.72 -8.63
CA ALA A 48 0.48 -8.16 -9.52
C ALA A 48 1.17 -7.68 -10.80
N ALA A 49 1.09 -8.48 -11.86
CA ALA A 49 1.79 -8.21 -13.11
C ALA A 49 0.95 -8.64 -14.33
N LYS A 50 1.39 -8.19 -15.51
CA LYS A 50 0.95 -8.71 -16.82
C LYS A 50 1.96 -9.75 -17.29
N LEU A 51 1.50 -10.98 -17.46
CA LEU A 51 2.32 -12.06 -18.01
C LEU A 51 2.51 -11.88 -19.52
N SER A 52 3.63 -12.39 -20.04
CA SER A 52 3.89 -12.44 -21.48
C SER A 52 2.94 -13.39 -22.20
N ASP A 53 2.87 -13.29 -23.53
CA ASP A 53 2.01 -14.13 -24.35
C ASP A 53 2.40 -15.62 -24.28
N GLU A 54 3.69 -15.92 -24.08
CA GLU A 54 4.21 -17.28 -23.83
C GLU A 54 3.61 -17.91 -22.55
N HIS A 55 3.26 -17.08 -21.58
CA HIS A 55 2.64 -17.48 -20.30
C HIS A 55 1.12 -17.26 -20.31
N GLY A 56 0.49 -17.16 -21.49
CA GLY A 56 -0.95 -17.04 -21.65
C GLY A 56 -1.51 -15.62 -21.49
N GLY A 57 -0.65 -14.61 -21.39
CA GLY A 57 -1.05 -13.20 -21.43
C GLY A 57 -2.01 -12.77 -20.29
N GLY A 58 -2.05 -13.49 -19.18
CA GLY A 58 -2.91 -13.14 -18.04
C GLY A 58 -2.45 -11.87 -17.31
N SER A 59 -3.33 -11.25 -16.52
CA SER A 59 -2.93 -10.13 -15.66
C SER A 59 -3.60 -10.17 -14.30
N LEU A 60 -2.89 -9.63 -13.31
CA LEU A 60 -3.42 -9.30 -12.00
C LEU A 60 -3.15 -7.82 -11.75
N THR A 61 -4.19 -7.01 -11.68
CA THR A 61 -4.09 -5.59 -11.32
C THR A 61 -4.31 -5.44 -9.82
N ALA A 62 -3.44 -4.70 -9.13
CA ALA A 62 -3.58 -4.42 -7.69
C ALA A 62 -3.97 -2.96 -7.45
N LEU A 63 -4.99 -2.75 -6.61
CA LEU A 63 -5.36 -1.44 -6.08
C LEU A 63 -5.16 -1.43 -4.55
N PRO A 64 -3.95 -1.13 -4.07
CA PRO A 64 -3.70 -0.99 -2.65
C PRO A 64 -4.24 0.34 -2.11
N ILE A 65 -4.94 0.30 -0.99
CA ILE A 65 -5.37 1.48 -0.24
C ILE A 65 -4.42 1.70 0.93
N ILE A 66 -4.08 2.98 1.15
CA ILE A 66 -3.27 3.45 2.27
C ILE A 66 -4.03 4.58 2.96
N GLU A 67 -4.30 4.41 4.24
CA GLU A 67 -4.83 5.46 5.09
C GLU A 67 -3.68 6.39 5.53
N THR A 68 -3.74 7.66 5.16
CA THR A 68 -2.83 8.70 5.65
C THR A 68 -3.40 9.36 6.91
N GLN A 69 -2.55 9.66 7.88
CA GLN A 69 -2.96 10.33 9.11
C GLN A 69 -2.87 11.84 8.91
N GLY A 70 -4.00 12.54 9.04
CA GLY A 70 -4.05 14.01 8.84
C GLY A 70 -3.63 14.47 7.45
N GLY A 71 -3.74 13.61 6.42
CA GLY A 71 -3.28 13.92 5.06
C GLY A 71 -1.76 13.85 4.87
N ASP A 72 -1.00 13.41 5.86
CA ASP A 72 0.45 13.30 5.76
C ASP A 72 0.87 12.10 4.88
N VAL A 73 1.36 12.41 3.68
CA VAL A 73 1.90 11.44 2.71
C VAL A 73 3.38 11.11 2.97
N SER A 74 4.05 11.83 3.87
CA SER A 74 5.46 11.64 4.22
C SER A 74 5.69 10.59 5.33
N GLY A 75 4.59 10.03 5.87
CA GLY A 75 4.63 8.91 6.80
C GLY A 75 5.38 7.71 6.23
N PHE A 76 5.94 6.87 7.11
CA PHE A 76 6.83 5.79 6.69
C PHE A 76 6.16 4.77 5.78
N ILE A 77 4.94 4.33 6.11
CA ILE A 77 4.20 3.35 5.29
C ILE A 77 3.73 3.94 3.95
N PRO A 78 3.10 5.14 3.90
CA PRO A 78 2.78 5.80 2.63
C PRO A 78 3.98 5.93 1.69
N THR A 79 5.12 6.43 2.18
CA THR A 79 6.33 6.61 1.36
C THR A 79 6.81 5.29 0.75
N ASN A 80 6.81 4.20 1.55
CA ASN A 80 7.23 2.89 1.08
C ASN A 80 6.32 2.36 -0.03
N VAL A 81 5.00 2.49 0.13
CA VAL A 81 4.04 1.97 -0.87
C VAL A 81 4.07 2.80 -2.14
N ILE A 82 4.18 4.13 -2.04
CA ILE A 82 4.38 5.02 -3.19
C ILE A 82 5.60 4.59 -4.01
N SER A 83 6.71 4.18 -3.36
CA SER A 83 7.89 3.71 -4.08
C SER A 83 7.79 2.32 -4.72
N ILE A 84 6.73 1.56 -4.40
CA ILE A 84 6.49 0.21 -4.95
C ILE A 84 5.46 0.27 -6.07
N THR A 85 4.43 1.10 -5.95
CA THR A 85 3.34 1.20 -6.93
C THR A 85 3.73 1.97 -8.18
N ASP A 86 3.14 1.60 -9.32
CA ASP A 86 3.35 2.28 -10.62
C ASP A 86 2.72 3.68 -10.71
N GLY A 87 1.94 4.08 -9.71
CA GLY A 87 1.27 5.37 -9.63
C GLY A 87 0.33 5.43 -8.43
N GLN A 88 -0.26 6.60 -8.21
CA GLN A 88 -1.08 6.85 -7.04
C GLN A 88 -2.24 7.81 -7.35
N ILE A 89 -3.34 7.62 -6.64
CA ILE A 89 -4.51 8.50 -6.66
C ILE A 89 -4.66 9.04 -5.24
N PHE A 90 -4.43 10.34 -5.05
CA PHE A 90 -4.60 10.99 -3.74
C PHE A 90 -6.01 11.51 -3.59
N LEU A 91 -6.62 11.22 -2.44
CA LEU A 91 -7.93 11.75 -2.06
C LEU A 91 -7.75 12.79 -0.94
N GLU A 92 -8.16 14.02 -1.19
CA GLU A 92 -8.01 15.12 -0.23
C GLU A 92 -9.34 15.47 0.46
N THR A 93 -9.29 15.59 1.79
CA THR A 93 -10.43 15.97 2.63
C THR A 93 -10.96 17.36 2.28
N GLU A 94 -10.09 18.31 1.90
CA GLU A 94 -10.49 19.67 1.52
C GLU A 94 -11.35 19.69 0.25
N LEU A 95 -10.93 18.99 -0.80
CA LEU A 95 -11.70 18.87 -2.06
C LEU A 95 -13.05 18.18 -1.80
N PHE A 96 -13.06 17.14 -0.97
CA PHE A 96 -14.29 16.45 -0.59
C PHE A 96 -15.28 17.38 0.14
N ASN A 97 -14.77 18.20 1.06
CA ASN A 97 -15.56 19.18 1.81
C ASN A 97 -16.07 20.34 0.95
N GLN A 98 -15.37 20.67 -0.14
CA GLN A 98 -15.81 21.63 -1.16
C GLN A 98 -16.86 21.06 -2.12
N GLY A 99 -17.23 19.78 -1.98
CA GLY A 99 -18.25 19.11 -2.80
C GLY A 99 -17.69 18.42 -4.05
N ILE A 100 -16.36 18.43 -4.27
CA ILE A 100 -15.73 17.73 -5.39
C ILE A 100 -15.69 16.24 -5.07
N ARG A 101 -16.35 15.43 -5.91
CA ARG A 101 -16.47 13.97 -5.74
C ARG A 101 -16.33 13.28 -7.11
N PRO A 102 -15.34 12.39 -7.33
CA PRO A 102 -14.32 11.97 -6.37
C PRO A 102 -13.28 13.08 -6.10
N ALA A 103 -12.80 13.15 -4.86
CA ALA A 103 -11.91 14.21 -4.35
C ALA A 103 -10.44 14.00 -4.75
N ILE A 104 -10.19 13.77 -6.04
CA ILE A 104 -8.87 13.44 -6.59
C ILE A 104 -8.06 14.72 -6.80
N LYS A 105 -6.82 14.72 -6.33
CA LYS A 105 -5.80 15.74 -6.65
C LYS A 105 -4.87 15.29 -7.76
#